data_AF-A0A444U9B5-F1
#
_entry.id   AF-A0A444U9B5-F1
#
_cell.length_a   1.000
_cell.length_b   1.000
_cell.length_c   1.000
_cell.angle_alpha   90.00
_cell.angle_beta   90.00
_cell.angle_gamma   90.00
#
_symmetry.space_group_name_H-M   'P 1'
#
loop_
_entity.id
_entity.type
_entity.pdbx_description
1 polymer ?
#
loop_
_entity_poly.entity_id
_entity_poly.type
_entity_poly.pdbx_seq_one_letter_code
_entity_poly.pdbx_strand_id
1 'polypeptide(L)'
;MMRSILQVPAEVLSELHATCKLTPYELKLIGELCEILEPFEEATDKCQGDQVVTASYVTACVQGLSHAIAHIRETYKSKFVVTKQSSLGKCLAKFEDMECFQMAATLDPRFKLNS
;
A
#
# COMPACT_ATOMS: atom_id res chain seq x y z
N MET A 1 -5.58 7.32 10.02
CA MET A 1 -6.05 7.28 11.43
C MET A 1 -5.19 6.40 12.35
N MET A 2 -4.90 5.13 12.03
CA MET A 2 -4.13 4.26 12.94
C MET A 2 -2.70 4.76 13.22
N ARG A 3 -2.01 5.33 12.22
CA ARG A 3 -0.68 5.92 12.40
C ARG A 3 -0.67 7.09 13.39
N SER A 4 -1.73 7.88 13.42
CA SER A 4 -1.91 8.98 14.38
C SER A 4 -2.02 8.47 15.82
N ILE A 5 -2.60 7.28 16.02
CA ILE A 5 -2.72 6.64 17.34
C ILE A 5 -1.36 6.08 17.79
N LEU A 6 -0.57 5.53 16.87
CA LEU A 6 0.80 5.05 17.16
C LEU A 6 1.77 6.18 17.56
N GLN A 7 1.48 7.42 17.19
CA GLN A 7 2.27 8.60 17.55
C GLN A 7 1.91 9.18 18.93
N VAL A 8 0.86 8.67 19.58
CA VAL A 8 0.44 9.14 20.90
C VAL A 8 1.45 8.64 21.94
N PRO A 9 1.98 9.52 22.81
CA PRO A 9 2.91 9.12 23.87
C PRO A 9 2.32 8.04 24.77
N ALA A 10 3.17 7.10 25.21
CA ALA A 10 2.77 5.97 26.03
C ALA A 10 2.18 6.41 27.39
N GLU A 11 2.58 7.58 27.89
CA GLU A 11 2.02 8.18 29.10
C GLU A 11 0.52 8.50 28.91
N VAL A 12 0.16 9.14 27.79
CA VAL A 12 -1.23 9.52 27.47
C VAL A 12 -2.09 8.28 27.21
N LEU A 13 -1.53 7.25 26.57
CA LEU A 13 -2.22 5.97 26.38
C LEU A 13 -2.44 5.20 27.69
N SER A 14 -1.59 5.42 28.69
CA SER A 14 -1.70 4.79 30.01
C SER A 14 -2.77 5.42 30.90
N GLU A 15 -3.12 6.68 30.62
CA GLU A 15 -4.22 7.42 31.27
C GLU A 15 -5.61 6.99 30.74
N LEU A 16 -5.68 6.43 29.53
CA LEU A 16 -6.86 5.68 29.12
C LEU A 16 -6.97 4.46 30.02
N HIS A 17 -7.99 4.44 30.89
CA HIS A 17 -8.41 3.27 31.67
C HIS A 17 -8.98 2.17 30.76
N ALA A 18 -8.28 1.83 29.69
CA ALA A 18 -8.62 0.76 28.77
C ALA A 18 -8.44 -0.58 29.47
N THR A 19 -9.45 -1.45 29.34
CA THR A 19 -9.48 -2.79 29.92
C THR A 19 -8.43 -3.73 29.33
N CYS A 20 -7.85 -3.38 28.18
CA CYS A 20 -6.78 -4.12 27.51
C CYS A 20 -5.68 -3.13 27.09
N LYS A 21 -4.46 -3.33 27.62
CA LYS A 21 -3.28 -2.55 27.26
C LYS A 21 -2.47 -3.36 26.26
N LEU A 22 -2.21 -2.79 25.09
CA LEU A 22 -1.32 -3.39 24.10
C LEU A 22 0.11 -3.41 24.65
N THR A 23 0.76 -4.55 24.50
CA THR A 23 2.18 -4.69 24.81
C THR A 23 3.03 -3.91 23.81
N PRO A 24 4.28 -3.53 24.17
CA PRO A 24 5.20 -2.90 23.23
C PRO A 24 5.43 -3.71 21.95
N TYR A 25 5.37 -5.04 22.06
CA TYR A 25 5.47 -5.95 20.93
C TYR A 25 4.26 -5.82 19.99
N GLU A 26 3.05 -5.78 20.52
CA GLU A 26 1.83 -5.60 19.71
C GLU A 26 1.79 -4.23 19.04
N LEU A 27 2.20 -3.16 19.75
CA LEU A 27 2.34 -1.83 19.16
C LEU A 27 3.34 -1.81 18.01
N LYS A 28 4.49 -2.48 18.17
CA LYS A 28 5.46 -2.65 17.10
C LYS A 28 4.84 -3.38 15.90
N LEU A 29 4.14 -4.48 16.12
CA LEU A 29 3.51 -5.27 15.05
C LEU A 29 2.42 -4.47 14.31
N ILE A 30 1.66 -3.63 15.02
CA ILE A 30 0.71 -2.70 14.42
C ILE A 30 1.44 -1.65 13.57
N GLY A 31 2.58 -1.13 14.05
CA GLY A 31 3.43 -0.22 13.27
C GLY A 31 3.93 -0.84 11.98
N GLU A 32 4.51 -2.05 12.05
CA GLU A 32 4.95 -2.81 10.88
C GLU A 32 3.77 -3.05 9.91
N LEU A 33 2.59 -3.38 10.43
CA LEU A 33 1.38 -3.54 9.61
C LEU A 33 0.97 -2.25 8.90
N CYS A 34 1.05 -1.10 9.58
CA CYS A 34 0.77 0.20 8.98
C CYS A 34 1.75 0.51 7.84
N GLU A 35 3.04 0.26 8.01
CA GLU A 35 4.04 0.45 6.95
C GLU A 35 3.79 -0.47 5.76
N ILE A 36 3.42 -1.74 6.00
CA ILE A 36 3.09 -2.69 4.94
C ILE A 36 1.85 -2.23 4.14
N LEU A 37 0.89 -1.57 4.79
CA LEU A 37 -0.37 -1.15 4.19
C LEU A 37 -0.33 0.25 3.56
N GLU A 38 0.62 1.10 3.94
CA GLU A 38 0.79 2.46 3.42
C GLU A 38 0.73 2.58 1.89
N PRO A 39 1.45 1.79 1.07
CA PRO A 39 1.38 1.93 -0.39
C PRO A 39 -0.01 1.61 -0.96
N PHE A 40 -0.81 0.80 -0.25
CA PHE A 40 -2.19 0.51 -0.65
C PHE A 40 -3.14 1.64 -0.26
N GLU A 41 -2.92 2.28 0.88
CA GLU A 41 -3.64 3.50 1.29
C GLU A 41 -3.40 4.59 0.25
N GLU A 42 -2.14 4.87 -0.10
CA GLU A 42 -1.81 5.87 -1.14
C GLU A 42 -2.42 5.55 -2.50
N ALA A 43 -2.36 4.29 -2.94
CA ALA A 43 -2.97 3.90 -4.21
C ALA A 43 -4.50 4.07 -4.17
N THR A 44 -5.12 3.77 -3.03
CA THR A 44 -6.57 3.94 -2.81
C THR A 44 -6.96 5.41 -2.80
N ASP A 45 -6.24 6.25 -2.07
CA ASP A 45 -6.49 7.69 -1.98
C ASP A 45 -6.39 8.35 -3.35
N LYS A 46 -5.36 8.01 -4.13
CA LYS A 46 -5.21 8.54 -5.49
C LYS A 46 -6.30 8.03 -6.44
N CYS A 47 -6.81 6.80 -6.26
CA CYS A 47 -7.92 6.28 -7.06
C CYS A 47 -9.29 6.84 -6.64
N GLN A 48 -9.47 7.16 -5.36
CA GLN A 48 -10.73 7.70 -4.82
C GLN A 48 -10.85 9.21 -5.01
N GLY A 49 -9.73 9.94 -5.02
CA GLY A 49 -9.71 11.39 -5.27
C GLY A 49 -10.12 11.75 -6.70
N ASP A 50 -9.89 10.86 -7.67
CA ASP A 50 -10.27 11.06 -9.06
C ASP A 50 -11.67 10.50 -9.35
N GLN A 51 -12.55 11.32 -9.94
CA GLN A 51 -13.88 10.89 -10.40
C GLN A 51 -13.83 9.77 -11.46
N VAL A 52 -12.68 9.63 -12.15
CA VAL A 52 -12.45 8.61 -13.18
C VAL A 52 -11.03 8.06 -13.06
N VAL A 53 -10.91 6.78 -12.72
CA VAL A 53 -9.63 6.06 -12.78
C VAL A 53 -9.33 5.69 -14.23
N THR A 54 -8.33 6.35 -14.83
CA THR A 54 -7.91 6.07 -16.22
C THR A 54 -7.17 4.74 -16.33
N ALA A 55 -7.33 4.03 -17.45
CA ALA A 55 -6.65 2.75 -17.71
C ALA A 55 -5.12 2.85 -17.58
N SER A 56 -4.52 3.95 -18.03
CA SER A 56 -3.08 4.22 -17.87
C SER A 56 -2.64 4.28 -16.41
N TYR A 57 -3.49 4.84 -15.55
CA TYR A 57 -3.23 4.97 -14.11
C TYR A 57 -3.32 3.62 -13.40
N VAL A 58 -4.20 2.72 -13.85
CA VAL A 58 -4.27 1.35 -13.33
C VAL A 58 -2.94 0.66 -13.49
N THR A 59 -2.32 0.68 -14.68
CA THR A 59 -1.00 0.07 -14.91
C THR A 59 0.06 0.66 -13.98
N ALA A 60 0.11 1.98 -13.82
CA ALA A 60 1.06 2.63 -12.91
C ALA A 60 0.84 2.22 -11.45
N CYS A 61 -0.42 2.07 -11.00
CA CYS A 61 -0.74 1.55 -9.66
C CYS A 61 -0.29 0.10 -9.47
N VAL A 62 -0.52 -0.78 -10.45
CA VAL A 62 -0.10 -2.20 -10.35
C VAL A 62 1.42 -2.30 -10.22
N GLN A 63 2.16 -1.56 -11.05
CA GLN A 63 3.62 -1.54 -11.02
C GLN A 63 4.15 -0.94 -9.72
N GLY A 64 3.60 0.21 -9.30
CA GLY A 64 3.98 0.87 -8.05
C GLY A 64 3.76 -0.02 -6.82
N LEU A 65 2.60 -0.66 -6.71
CA LEU A 65 2.28 -1.61 -5.63
C LEU A 65 3.19 -2.84 -5.67
N SER A 66 3.47 -3.37 -6.86
CA SER A 66 4.35 -4.54 -7.00
C SER A 66 5.78 -4.22 -6.56
N HIS A 67 6.29 -3.04 -6.92
CA HIS A 67 7.60 -2.55 -6.50
C HIS A 67 7.64 -2.30 -4.99
N ALA A 68 6.64 -1.62 -4.44
CA ALA A 68 6.54 -1.33 -3.01
C ALA A 68 6.51 -2.62 -2.18
N ILE A 69 5.72 -3.63 -2.56
CA ILE A 69 5.68 -4.92 -1.86
C ILE A 69 7.01 -5.66 -1.97
N ALA A 70 7.69 -5.60 -3.12
CA ALA A 70 9.00 -6.23 -3.28
C ALA A 70 10.02 -5.63 -2.30
N HIS A 71 10.06 -4.30 -2.18
CA HIS A 71 10.90 -3.60 -1.21
C HIS A 71 10.51 -3.94 0.24
N ILE A 72 9.21 -3.88 0.57
CA ILE A 72 8.70 -4.25 1.91
C ILE A 72 9.07 -5.69 2.27
N ARG A 73 9.11 -6.62 1.31
CA ARG A 73 9.50 -8.01 1.55
C ARG A 73 10.97 -8.16 1.93
N GLU A 74 11.84 -7.28 1.43
CA GLU A 74 13.25 -7.25 1.82
C GLU A 74 13.42 -6.83 3.28
N THR A 75 12.61 -5.86 3.73
CA THR A 75 12.57 -5.38 5.12
C THR A 75 11.87 -6.36 6.06
N TYR A 76 10.71 -6.86 5.65
CA TYR A 76 9.80 -7.68 6.45
C TYR A 76 9.69 -9.09 5.87
N LYS A 77 10.46 -10.03 6.43
CA LYS A 77 10.43 -11.46 6.07
C LYS A 77 9.20 -12.19 6.65
N SER A 78 8.02 -11.59 6.51
CA SER A 78 6.75 -12.10 7.04
C SER A 78 5.97 -12.87 5.98
N LYS A 79 5.31 -13.97 6.40
CA LYS A 79 4.37 -14.72 5.55
C LYS A 79 3.22 -13.82 5.06
N PHE A 80 2.87 -12.80 5.83
CA PHE A 80 1.84 -11.83 5.46
C PHE A 80 2.20 -11.08 4.19
N VAL A 81 3.43 -10.57 4.09
CA VAL A 81 3.93 -9.83 2.92
C VAL A 81 3.98 -10.73 1.69
N VAL A 82 4.48 -11.97 1.83
CA VAL A 82 4.52 -12.96 0.74
C VAL A 82 3.11 -13.30 0.23
N THR A 83 2.16 -13.46 1.15
CA THR A 83 0.75 -13.74 0.80
C THR A 83 0.15 -12.54 0.06
N LYS A 84 0.40 -11.31 0.54
CA LYS A 84 -0.02 -10.08 -0.12
C LYS A 84 0.57 -9.92 -1.52
N GLN A 85 1.86 -10.19 -1.70
CA GLN A 85 2.51 -10.17 -3.02
C GLN A 85 1.82 -11.14 -3.99
N SER A 86 1.55 -12.37 -3.51
CA SER A 86 0.88 -13.39 -4.33
C SER A 86 -0.56 -13.00 -4.69
N SER A 87 -1.30 -12.41 -3.74
CA SER A 87 -2.65 -11.90 -4.00
C SER A 87 -2.64 -10.72 -4.98
N LEU A 88 -1.66 -9.82 -4.88
CA LEU A 88 -1.51 -8.70 -5.82
C LEU A 88 -1.33 -9.23 -7.25
N GLY A 89 -0.40 -10.16 -7.45
CA GLY A 89 -0.18 -10.78 -8.76
C GLY A 89 -1.44 -11.46 -9.28
N LYS A 90 -2.14 -12.25 -8.45
CA LYS A 90 -3.39 -12.91 -8.87
C LYS A 90 -4.50 -11.94 -9.29
N CYS A 91 -4.67 -10.85 -8.55
CA CYS A 91 -5.76 -9.91 -8.79
C CYS A 91 -5.46 -8.92 -9.91
N LEU A 92 -4.20 -8.48 -10.02
CA LEU A 92 -3.84 -7.31 -10.82
C LEU A 92 -2.97 -7.63 -12.04
N ALA A 93 -2.28 -8.78 -12.11
CA ALA A 93 -1.42 -9.11 -13.26
C ALA A 93 -2.19 -9.10 -14.59
N LYS A 94 -3.47 -9.49 -14.57
CA LYS A 94 -4.33 -9.44 -15.76
C LYS A 94 -4.41 -8.05 -16.41
N PHE A 95 -4.27 -6.97 -15.64
CA PHE A 95 -4.31 -5.61 -16.18
C PHE A 95 -2.99 -5.22 -16.85
N GLU A 96 -1.88 -5.87 -16.49
CA GLU A 96 -0.60 -5.72 -17.18
C GLU A 96 -0.60 -6.47 -18.52
N ASP A 97 -1.32 -7.60 -18.61
CA ASP A 97 -1.42 -8.41 -19.83
C ASP A 97 -2.38 -7.85 -20.89
N MET A 98 -3.29 -6.95 -20.49
CA MET A 98 -4.31 -6.39 -21.40
C MET A 98 -3.73 -5.27 -22.26
N GLU A 99 -3.78 -5.46 -23.59
CA GLU A 99 -3.25 -4.52 -24.59
C GLU A 99 -3.81 -3.09 -24.43
N CYS A 100 -5.08 -2.93 -24.11
CA CYS A 100 -5.70 -1.61 -23.93
C CYS A 100 -5.10 -0.83 -22.74
N PHE A 101 -4.69 -1.50 -21.67
CA PHE A 101 -4.03 -0.87 -20.52
C PHE A 101 -2.59 -0.49 -20.86
N GLN A 102 -1.86 -1.35 -21.57
CA GLN A 102 -0.51 -1.07 -22.05
C GLN A 102 -0.47 0.12 -23.01
N MET A 103 -1.39 0.15 -23.99
CA MET A 103 -1.54 1.26 -24.92
C MET A 103 -1.88 2.56 -24.18
N ALA A 104 -2.84 2.53 -23.25
CA ALA A 104 -3.20 3.70 -22.47
C ALA A 104 -2.00 4.23 -21.67
N ALA A 105 -1.26 3.35 -20.97
CA ALA A 105 -0.07 3.74 -20.21
C ALA A 105 1.03 4.35 -21.10
N THR A 106 1.25 3.79 -22.30
CA THR A 106 2.25 4.28 -23.27
C THR A 106 1.87 5.65 -23.85
N LEU A 107 0.57 5.87 -24.09
CA LEU A 107 0.07 7.10 -24.69
C LEU A 107 -0.08 8.23 -23.66
N ASP A 108 -0.18 7.90 -22.38
CA ASP A 108 -0.36 8.87 -21.29
C ASP A 108 0.90 9.74 -21.10
N PRO A 109 0.81 11.06 -21.33
CA PRO A 109 1.96 11.96 -21.20
C PRO A 109 2.49 12.05 -19.77
N ARG A 110 1.70 11.71 -18.73
CA ARG A 110 2.14 11.73 -17.33
C ARG A 110 3.25 10.73 -17.05
N PHE A 111 3.33 9.65 -17.83
CA PHE A 111 4.30 8.58 -17.66
C PHE A 111 5.44 8.62 -18.69
N LYS A 112 5.43 9.61 -19.60
CA LYS A 112 6.55 9.84 -20.50
C LYS A 112 7.63 10.59 -19.73
N LEU A 113 8.71 9.87 -19.38
CA LEU A 113 9.96 10.48 -18.94
C LEU A 113 10.37 11.50 -20.01
N ASN A 114 10.31 12.79 -19.67
CA ASN A 114 10.65 13.91 -20.55
C ASN A 114 11.80 13.55 -21.48
N SER A 115 11.47 13.25 -22.73
CA SER A 115 12.41 13.00 -23.83
C SER A 115 12.78 14.33 -24.48
#